data_AF-A0A369KKS0-F1
#
_entry.id   AF-A0A369KKS0-F1
#
_cell.length_a   1.000
_cell.length_b   1.000
_cell.length_c   1.000
_cell.angle_alpha   90.00
_cell.angle_beta   90.00
_cell.angle_gamma   90.00
#
_symmetry.space_group_name_H-M   'P 1'
#
loop_
_entity.id
_entity.type
_entity.pdbx_description
1 polymer ?
#
loop_
_entity_poly.entity_id
_entity_poly.type
_entity_poly.pdbx_seq_one_letter_code
_entity_poly.pdbx_strand_id
1 'polypeptide(L)'
;MDNVTLRRKLSTYLSSKGYLKNVPEDLLYEILIAWENWTSSSKEFYSSLGFTQTQMAALIGKAKKLKREGYFGDGDFKQIQVSQEINVPSDFVSSNTCSAAEIVMSDGKIIRFTQIDYLLDFLKKSA
;
A
#
# COMPACT_ATOMS: atom_id res chain seq x y z
N MET A 1 -2.26 -11.92 -3.64
CA MET A 1 -2.55 -13.34 -3.33
C MET A 1 -3.37 -13.90 -4.48
N ASP A 2 -3.13 -15.16 -4.86
CA ASP A 2 -3.86 -15.83 -5.94
C ASP A 2 -5.23 -16.36 -5.44
N ASN A 3 -6.26 -16.29 -6.27
CA ASN A 3 -7.63 -16.72 -5.98
C ASN A 3 -7.70 -18.22 -5.67
N VAL A 4 -6.76 -19.02 -6.21
CA VAL A 4 -6.64 -20.45 -5.92
C VAL A 4 -6.36 -20.71 -4.44
N THR A 5 -5.48 -19.92 -3.83
CA THR A 5 -5.11 -20.04 -2.42
C THR A 5 -6.28 -19.62 -1.52
N LEU A 6 -6.95 -18.52 -1.86
CA LEU A 6 -8.14 -18.05 -1.16
C LEU A 6 -9.28 -19.06 -1.17
N ARG A 7 -9.54 -19.67 -2.33
CA ARG A 7 -10.52 -20.76 -2.47
C ARG A 7 -10.19 -21.95 -1.57
N ARG A 8 -8.92 -22.36 -1.52
CA ARG A 8 -8.47 -23.46 -0.65
C ARG A 8 -8.69 -23.12 0.82
N LYS A 9 -8.32 -21.92 1.27
CA LYS A 9 -8.56 -21.47 2.65
C LYS A 9 -10.05 -21.44 2.99
N LEU A 10 -10.89 -20.92 2.09
CA LEU A 10 -12.34 -20.87 2.28
C LEU A 10 -13.00 -22.25 2.37
N SER A 11 -12.46 -23.24 1.65
CA SER A 11 -12.97 -24.61 1.66
C SER A 11 -12.88 -25.26 3.06
N THR A 12 -11.94 -24.83 3.90
CA THR A 12 -11.81 -25.28 5.30
C THR A 12 -12.97 -24.83 6.18
N TYR A 13 -13.65 -23.75 5.82
CA TYR A 13 -14.77 -23.17 6.57
C TYR A 13 -16.14 -23.59 6.01
N LEU A 14 -16.16 -24.58 5.12
CA LEU A 14 -17.37 -25.09 4.51
C LEU A 14 -18.08 -26.05 5.47
N SER A 15 -19.33 -25.74 5.79
CA SER A 15 -20.20 -26.68 6.51
C SER A 15 -20.62 -27.84 5.61
N SER A 16 -21.08 -28.94 6.22
CA SER A 16 -21.65 -30.09 5.51
C SER A 16 -22.80 -29.72 4.54
N LYS A 17 -23.47 -28.58 4.76
CA LYS A 17 -24.54 -28.05 3.90
C LYS A 17 -24.04 -27.07 2.81
N GLY A 18 -22.73 -26.85 2.68
CA GLY A 18 -22.15 -25.95 1.66
C GLY A 18 -22.15 -24.46 2.02
N TYR A 19 -22.46 -24.10 3.27
CA TYR A 19 -22.38 -22.72 3.76
C TYR A 19 -21.03 -22.44 4.41
N LEU A 20 -20.47 -21.27 4.13
CA LEU A 20 -19.30 -20.73 4.83
C LEU A 20 -19.71 -20.29 6.24
N LYS A 21 -19.08 -20.87 7.26
CA LYS A 21 -19.32 -20.55 8.67
C LYS A 21 -18.00 -20.37 9.40
N ASN A 22 -18.00 -19.51 10.41
CA ASN A 22 -16.85 -19.29 11.29
C ASN A 22 -15.57 -18.88 10.55
N VAL A 23 -15.72 -18.10 9.47
CA VAL A 23 -14.59 -17.52 8.72
C VAL A 23 -13.88 -16.52 9.64
N PRO A 24 -12.56 -16.69 9.90
CA PRO A 24 -11.80 -15.82 10.79
C PRO A 24 -11.62 -14.44 10.18
N GLU A 25 -11.37 -13.45 11.02
CA GLU A 25 -11.21 -12.05 10.61
C GLU A 25 -10.06 -11.85 9.62
N ASP A 26 -8.91 -12.50 9.83
CA ASP A 26 -7.78 -12.43 8.89
C ASP A 26 -8.17 -12.88 7.48
N LEU A 27 -8.96 -13.95 7.38
CA LEU A 27 -9.44 -14.43 6.08
C LEU A 27 -10.49 -13.50 5.48
N LEU A 28 -11.32 -12.84 6.29
CA LEU A 28 -12.23 -11.79 5.82
C LEU A 28 -11.45 -10.61 5.24
N TYR A 29 -10.34 -10.22 5.85
CA TYR A 29 -9.47 -9.18 5.34
C TYR A 29 -8.83 -9.58 4.01
N GLU A 30 -8.30 -10.80 3.90
CA GLU A 30 -7.73 -11.31 2.66
C GLU A 30 -8.76 -11.31 1.51
N ILE A 31 -10.00 -11.75 1.78
CA ILE A 31 -11.10 -11.72 0.79
C ILE A 31 -11.40 -10.29 0.37
N LEU A 32 -11.43 -9.35 1.32
CA LEU A 32 -11.71 -7.95 1.03
C LEU A 32 -10.62 -7.33 0.15
N ILE A 33 -9.35 -7.54 0.47
CA ILE A 33 -8.23 -7.04 -0.33
C ILE A 33 -8.22 -7.68 -1.72
N ALA A 34 -8.52 -8.98 -1.83
CA ALA A 34 -8.62 -9.64 -3.14
C ALA A 34 -9.78 -9.10 -3.97
N TRP A 35 -10.93 -8.81 -3.34
CA TRP A 35 -12.08 -8.20 -3.99
C TRP A 35 -11.81 -6.76 -4.43
N GLU A 36 -11.11 -5.96 -3.60
CA GLU A 36 -10.74 -4.57 -3.92
C GLU A 36 -9.71 -4.49 -5.07
N ASN A 37 -8.81 -5.47 -5.17
CA ASN A 37 -7.81 -5.54 -6.25
C ASN A 37 -8.31 -6.27 -7.51
N TRP A 38 -9.55 -6.76 -7.51
CA TRP A 38 -10.11 -7.47 -8.66
C TRP A 38 -10.46 -6.47 -9.77
N THR A 39 -9.92 -6.69 -10.96
CA THR A 39 -10.05 -5.76 -12.09
C THR A 39 -11.25 -6.05 -13.00
N SER A 40 -11.82 -7.26 -12.91
CA SER A 40 -12.96 -7.69 -13.74
C SER A 40 -14.28 -7.58 -13.00
N SER A 41 -15.34 -8.21 -13.53
CA SER A 41 -16.66 -8.20 -12.91
C SER A 41 -16.68 -8.91 -11.56
N SER A 42 -17.47 -8.39 -10.61
CA SER A 42 -17.68 -9.03 -9.29
C SER A 42 -18.23 -10.45 -9.43
N LYS A 43 -19.02 -10.73 -10.47
CA LYS A 43 -19.59 -12.06 -10.73
C LYS A 43 -18.49 -13.08 -11.06
N GLU A 44 -17.50 -12.68 -11.85
CA GLU A 44 -16.33 -13.50 -12.15
C GLU A 44 -15.47 -13.74 -10.91
N PHE A 45 -15.31 -12.72 -10.05
CA PHE A 45 -14.62 -12.90 -8.78
C PHE A 45 -15.27 -14.00 -7.93
N TYR A 46 -16.58 -13.94 -7.71
CA TYR A 46 -17.30 -14.96 -6.93
C TYR A 46 -17.21 -16.35 -7.57
N SER A 47 -17.32 -16.41 -8.90
CA SER A 47 -17.20 -17.65 -9.67
C SER A 47 -15.80 -18.25 -9.57
N SER A 48 -14.76 -17.41 -9.57
CA SER A 48 -13.36 -17.84 -9.43
C SER A 48 -13.08 -18.49 -8.07
N LEU A 49 -13.76 -18.02 -7.02
CA LEU A 49 -13.69 -18.60 -5.68
C LEU A 49 -14.61 -19.82 -5.51
N GLY A 50 -15.54 -20.04 -6.44
CA GLY A 50 -16.50 -21.16 -6.41
C GLY A 50 -17.67 -20.95 -5.45
N PHE A 51 -18.01 -19.70 -5.10
CA PHE A 51 -19.08 -19.37 -4.16
C PHE A 51 -20.17 -18.53 -4.81
N THR A 52 -21.37 -18.57 -4.22
CA THR A 52 -22.49 -17.75 -4.71
C THR A 52 -22.30 -16.28 -4.35
N GLN A 53 -22.86 -15.40 -5.18
CA GLN A 53 -22.85 -13.96 -4.94
C GLN A 53 -23.40 -13.60 -3.56
N THR A 54 -24.46 -14.27 -3.11
CA THR A 54 -25.10 -13.98 -1.81
C THR A 54 -24.16 -14.30 -0.64
N GLN A 55 -23.46 -15.44 -0.70
CA GLN A 55 -22.48 -15.81 0.33
C GLN A 55 -21.30 -14.83 0.36
N MET A 56 -20.79 -14.44 -0.81
CA MET A 56 -19.66 -13.50 -0.90
C MET A 56 -20.02 -12.08 -0.51
N ALA A 57 -21.19 -11.59 -0.92
CA ALA A 57 -21.66 -10.27 -0.53
C ALA A 57 -21.79 -10.15 1.00
N ALA A 58 -22.26 -11.20 1.68
CA ALA A 58 -22.35 -11.23 3.14
C ALA A 58 -20.97 -11.16 3.83
N LEU A 59 -19.99 -11.96 3.36
CA LEU A 59 -18.63 -11.94 3.91
C LEU A 59 -17.92 -10.62 3.65
N ILE A 60 -18.00 -10.10 2.41
CA ILE A 60 -17.41 -8.82 2.03
C ILE A 60 -18.04 -7.68 2.83
N GLY A 61 -19.36 -7.70 3.03
CA GLY A 61 -20.05 -6.72 3.87
C GLY A 61 -19.55 -6.73 5.32
N LYS A 62 -19.38 -7.93 5.90
CA LYS A 62 -18.79 -8.10 7.23
C LYS A 62 -17.34 -7.58 7.27
N ALA A 63 -16.53 -7.92 6.29
CA ALA A 63 -15.15 -7.45 6.19
C ALA A 63 -15.07 -5.92 6.08
N LYS A 64 -15.91 -5.30 5.22
CA LYS A 64 -15.96 -3.83 5.10
C LYS A 64 -16.35 -3.15 6.42
N LYS A 65 -17.28 -3.75 7.17
CA LYS A 65 -17.65 -3.25 8.50
C LYS A 65 -16.45 -3.27 9.45
N LEU A 66 -15.75 -4.41 9.53
CA LEU A 66 -14.57 -4.58 10.38
C LEU A 66 -13.42 -3.63 9.98
N LYS A 67 -13.19 -3.42 8.67
CA LYS A 67 -12.19 -2.45 8.16
C LYS A 67 -12.52 -1.03 8.62
N ARG A 68 -13.79 -0.62 8.53
CA ARG A 68 -14.25 0.70 9.00
C ARG A 68 -14.16 0.86 10.52
N GLU A 69 -14.30 -0.22 11.27
CA GLU A 69 -14.16 -0.24 12.73
C GLU A 69 -12.69 -0.30 13.19
N GLY A 70 -11.72 -0.34 12.26
CA GLY A 70 -10.30 -0.36 12.56
C GLY A 70 -9.78 -1.74 13.00
N TYR A 71 -10.55 -2.81 12.80
CA TYR A 71 -10.23 -4.14 13.33
C TYR A 71 -8.95 -4.75 12.72
N PHE A 72 -8.69 -4.48 11.44
CA PHE A 72 -7.56 -5.10 10.72
C PHE A 72 -6.22 -4.38 10.92
N GLY A 73 -6.21 -3.28 11.68
CA GLY A 73 -5.07 -2.37 11.76
C GLY A 73 -4.78 -1.68 10.42
N ASP A 74 -4.13 -0.52 10.47
CA ASP A 74 -3.36 -0.07 9.32
C ASP A 74 -2.17 -1.03 9.24
N GLY A 75 -2.18 -1.92 8.25
CA GLY A 75 -1.30 -3.10 8.20
C GLY A 75 0.15 -2.78 8.57
N ASP A 76 0.79 -3.72 9.26
CA ASP A 76 2.17 -3.62 9.76
C ASP A 76 3.03 -2.74 8.88
N PHE A 77 3.61 -1.68 9.46
CA PHE A 77 4.50 -0.75 8.77
C PHE A 77 5.55 -1.54 7.97
N LYS A 78 5.34 -1.67 6.67
CA LYS A 78 6.32 -2.25 5.76
C LYS A 78 7.31 -1.15 5.46
N GLN A 79 8.40 -1.13 6.22
CA GLN A 79 9.56 -0.31 5.87
C GLN A 79 9.96 -0.65 4.43
N ILE A 80 9.66 0.25 3.50
CA ILE A 80 10.14 0.14 2.14
C ILE A 80 11.64 0.41 2.21
N GLN A 81 12.44 -0.65 2.19
CA GLN A 81 13.87 -0.56 1.96
C GLN A 81 14.03 -0.12 0.49
N VAL A 82 14.05 1.20 0.24
CA VAL A 82 14.34 1.75 -1.08
C VAL A 82 15.82 1.45 -1.37
N SER A 83 16.07 0.25 -1.86
CA SER A 83 17.38 -0.17 -2.39
C SER A 83 17.44 0.18 -3.86
N GLN A 84 17.32 1.47 -4.18
CA GLN A 84 17.75 1.99 -5.47
C GLN A 84 17.69 3.53 -5.42
N GLU A 85 18.79 4.14 -5.82
CA GLU A 85 18.87 5.50 -6.31
C GLU A 85 17.87 5.66 -7.45
N ILE A 86 16.63 6.02 -7.12
CA ILE A 86 15.64 6.35 -8.14
C ILE A 86 16.06 7.71 -8.68
N ASN A 87 16.70 7.69 -9.84
CA ASN A 87 16.82 8.85 -10.72
C ASN A 87 15.43 9.14 -11.31
N VAL A 88 14.52 9.64 -10.47
CA VAL A 88 13.20 10.15 -10.90
C VAL A 88 13.40 11.56 -11.46
N PRO A 89 12.81 11.89 -12.63
CA PRO A 89 12.73 13.27 -13.08
C PRO A 89 11.95 14.09 -12.04
N SER A 90 12.45 15.28 -11.78
CA SER A 90 12.20 16.17 -10.64
C SER A 90 10.78 16.68 -10.39
N ASP A 91 9.74 16.15 -11.03
CA ASP A 91 8.49 16.91 -11.16
C ASP A 91 7.34 16.49 -10.24
N PHE A 92 7.51 15.50 -9.34
CA PHE A 92 6.38 14.97 -8.55
C PHE A 92 6.65 14.65 -7.07
N VAL A 93 7.50 15.40 -6.37
CA VAL A 93 7.51 15.36 -4.89
C VAL A 93 7.49 16.77 -4.31
N SER A 94 6.29 17.31 -4.20
CA SER A 94 5.96 18.36 -3.25
C SER A 94 6.07 17.81 -1.82
N SER A 95 6.72 18.60 -0.94
CA SER A 95 6.74 18.47 0.53
C SER A 95 7.79 17.54 1.17
N ASN A 96 9.07 17.75 0.89
CA ASN A 96 10.12 17.53 1.91
C ASN A 96 10.86 18.84 2.18
N THR A 97 10.48 19.52 3.25
CA THR A 97 10.98 20.82 3.73
C THR A 97 12.35 20.76 4.39
N CYS A 98 13.25 19.87 3.94
CA CYS A 98 14.66 19.88 4.34
C CYS A 98 15.51 20.25 3.13
N SER A 99 15.26 21.42 2.58
CA SER A 99 15.98 21.96 1.44
C SER A 99 17.16 22.81 1.93
N ALA A 100 18.36 22.32 1.61
CA ALA A 100 19.48 23.11 1.13
C ALA A 100 20.21 24.07 2.08
N ALA A 101 21.53 23.91 2.17
CA ALA A 101 22.40 24.92 2.80
C ALA A 101 22.44 26.20 1.93
N GLU A 102 22.48 27.36 2.59
CA GLU A 102 22.49 28.67 1.92
C GLU A 102 23.73 29.48 2.31
N ILE A 103 24.35 30.14 1.33
CA ILE A 103 25.41 31.14 1.56
C ILE A 103 24.87 32.51 1.16
N VAL A 104 24.93 33.47 2.08
CA VAL A 104 24.66 34.88 1.80
C VAL A 104 25.97 35.57 1.46
N MET A 105 26.06 36.13 0.25
CA MET A 105 27.21 36.87 -0.23
C MET A 105 27.16 38.34 0.23
N SER A 106 28.32 38.99 0.28
CA SER A 106 28.46 40.40 0.71
C SER A 106 27.75 41.41 -0.22
N ASP A 107 27.44 41.02 -1.45
CA ASP A 107 26.66 41.82 -2.40
C ASP A 107 25.13 41.61 -2.27
N GLY A 108 24.71 40.86 -1.26
CA GLY A 108 23.29 40.54 -1.00
C GLY A 108 22.74 39.41 -1.85
N LYS A 109 23.56 38.76 -2.69
CA LYS A 109 23.14 37.56 -3.43
C LYS A 109 23.14 36.33 -2.53
N ILE A 110 22.29 35.36 -2.85
CA ILE A 110 22.15 34.11 -2.10
C ILE A 110 22.42 32.94 -3.04
N ILE A 111 23.28 32.03 -2.61
CA ILE A 111 23.51 30.74 -3.28
C ILE A 111 22.86 29.65 -2.44
N ARG A 112 21.96 28.86 -3.06
CA ARG A 112 21.25 27.75 -2.42
C ARG A 112 21.72 26.42 -3.00
N PHE A 113 22.13 25.49 -2.13
CA PHE A 113 22.66 24.19 -2.54
C PHE A 113 21.67 23.08 -2.25
N THR A 114 21.08 22.46 -3.28
CA THR A 114 20.12 21.36 -3.14
C THR A 114 20.66 20.16 -2.34
N GLN A 115 21.98 19.96 -2.33
CA GLN A 115 22.69 18.92 -1.58
C GLN A 115 23.97 19.48 -0.93
N ILE A 116 24.37 18.92 0.22
CA ILE A 116 25.56 19.35 0.98
C ILE A 116 26.87 19.13 0.19
N ASP A 117 26.93 18.12 -0.67
CA ASP A 117 28.14 17.81 -1.45
C ASP A 117 28.52 18.95 -2.40
N TYR A 118 27.53 19.61 -3.02
CA TYR A 118 27.77 20.78 -3.87
C TYR A 118 28.31 21.98 -3.10
N LEU A 119 27.90 22.15 -1.85
CA LEU A 119 28.47 23.17 -0.96
C LEU A 119 29.94 22.85 -0.66
N LEU A 120 30.25 21.59 -0.32
CA LEU A 120 31.62 21.16 -0.02
C LEU A 120 32.55 21.34 -1.23
N ASP A 121 32.10 20.99 -2.43
CA ASP A 121 32.85 21.19 -3.65
C ASP A 121 33.07 22.68 -3.96
N PHE A 122 32.06 23.52 -3.76
CA PHE A 122 32.19 24.96 -3.91
C PHE A 122 33.23 25.54 -2.95
N LEU A 123 33.18 25.17 -1.67
CA LEU A 123 34.13 25.63 -0.66
C LEU A 123 35.56 25.15 -0.94
N LYS A 124 35.73 23.88 -1.35
CA LYS A 124 37.04 23.32 -1.72
C LYS A 124 37.66 24.01 -2.93
N LYS A 125 36.85 24.45 -3.90
CA LYS A 125 37.33 25.17 -5.08
C LYS A 125 37.60 26.66 -4.83
N SER A 126 37.01 27.21 -3.78
CA SER A 126 37.10 28.64 -3.44
C SER A 126 38.17 28.95 -2.39
N ALA A 127 38.77 27.92 -1.79
CA ALA A 127 39.95 27.98 -0.92
C ALA A 127 41.23 27.77 -1.71
#